data_AF-A0A3B0Y3Q6-F1
#
_entry.id   AF-A0A3B0Y3Q6-F1
#
_cell.length_a   1.000
_cell.length_b   1.000
_cell.length_c   1.000
_cell.angle_alpha   90.00
_cell.angle_beta   90.00
_cell.angle_gamma   90.00
#
_symmetry.space_group_name_H-M   'P 1'
#
loop_
_entity.id
_entity.type
_entity.pdbx_description
1 polymer ?
#
loop_
_entity_poly.entity_id
_entity_poly.type
_entity_poly.pdbx_seq_one_letter_code
_entity_poly.pdbx_strand_id
1 'polypeptide(L)'
;TVLVSDINPGTGRALVRRYVSASNTLYFIANNGSNGNELWRSDAAGTVVVKDINAGSGSSDPSDLTRAGNSLYFLANDGINGEGLWKTDATGTVQIKAGSFAPGNLFAQGKTLYFSANDGINGLELWKTDGTDAGTVLVYDINSGAGNSTPSNLFSLGGVLYFAAYNGVDGNELWRTDGTSTGTYMLEDIGQLGGDSAVHGMVSIGTSRYFLASDGSGANITLWRTNGTTASTVMIKNIYIRSKLLVMGKSLFFLVVDEGNVGLWKSDGTTAGTVQVKKINVSFNISNGFAIVGNTIYMTVSDGVTGEELWKSDGTTAGTVQVKDINFGAASSKPNYFTSIGNTLYFIANNGSSGNELWKTDGTAAGTLMVKDIFPGSNASMTLFPADGKKMVVINNSLYFSATDGVNGSTLWKSDGTDAGTAMVKSVSAGASSLKTTPTSSFAIAGNTLYFVANDGRGRELWKSDGTDVGTIMLKDINPGAAPSLSVVSGLTVMGNEVFFVADNGSNGQELWKTDGAASGTVMVKDINTGAGSSSIISMNVVGNTLFFDANDGVNGSELWKSDGTTAG
;
A
#
# COMPACT_ATOMS: atom_id res chain seq x y z
N THR A 1 -3.49 -28.12 -3.64
CA THR A 1 -4.59 -27.32 -4.18
C THR A 1 -5.87 -28.08 -4.06
N VAL A 2 -6.63 -27.77 -3.02
CA VAL A 2 -7.87 -28.44 -2.71
C VAL A 2 -8.97 -27.41 -2.56
N LEU A 3 -10.16 -27.79 -3.01
CA LEU A 3 -11.38 -27.14 -2.59
C LEU A 3 -11.41 -27.28 -1.08
N VAL A 4 -11.39 -26.15 -0.38
CA VAL A 4 -11.43 -26.15 1.08
C VAL A 4 -12.83 -26.50 1.55
N SER A 5 -13.83 -25.99 0.84
CA SER A 5 -15.24 -26.28 1.03
C SER A 5 -16.03 -25.78 -0.18
N ASP A 6 -16.99 -26.57 -0.64
CA ASP A 6 -18.12 -26.09 -1.45
C ASP A 6 -19.07 -25.36 -0.50
N ILE A 7 -18.85 -24.05 -0.33
CA ILE A 7 -19.61 -23.22 0.60
C ILE A 7 -20.99 -22.95 0.02
N ASN A 8 -21.13 -22.60 -1.26
CA ASN A 8 -22.42 -22.41 -1.94
C ASN A 8 -22.76 -23.58 -2.86
N PRO A 9 -23.51 -24.59 -2.38
CA PRO A 9 -23.56 -25.88 -3.04
C PRO A 9 -24.02 -25.86 -4.50
N GLY A 10 -23.38 -26.70 -5.33
CA GLY A 10 -23.68 -26.79 -6.75
C GLY A 10 -23.13 -25.57 -7.50
N THR A 11 -23.81 -25.04 -8.52
CA THR A 11 -23.22 -23.99 -9.36
C THR A 11 -23.23 -22.58 -8.74
N GLY A 12 -23.28 -22.49 -7.41
CA GLY A 12 -23.36 -21.25 -6.64
C GLY A 12 -22.09 -20.41 -6.71
N ARG A 13 -22.05 -19.26 -6.04
CA ARG A 13 -20.80 -18.53 -5.82
C ARG A 13 -20.75 -18.08 -4.37
N ALA A 14 -19.67 -18.39 -3.67
CA ALA A 14 -19.46 -18.01 -2.29
C ALA A 14 -18.89 -16.61 -2.08
N LEU A 15 -18.36 -15.95 -3.12
CA LEU A 15 -17.89 -14.56 -3.07
C LEU A 15 -16.83 -14.32 -1.98
N VAL A 16 -15.86 -15.24 -1.89
CA VAL A 16 -14.90 -15.32 -0.79
C VAL A 16 -13.97 -14.11 -0.76
N ARG A 17 -13.89 -13.42 0.38
CA ARG A 17 -13.09 -12.18 0.52
C ARG A 17 -12.64 -11.92 1.96
N ARG A 18 -11.71 -10.97 2.11
CA ARG A 18 -11.22 -10.43 3.41
C ARG A 18 -10.62 -11.52 4.31
N TYR A 19 -9.42 -11.99 3.95
CA TYR A 19 -8.71 -13.05 4.66
C TYR A 19 -7.97 -12.51 5.89
N VAL A 20 -8.21 -13.10 7.07
CA VAL A 20 -7.48 -12.79 8.31
C VAL A 20 -7.11 -14.08 9.01
N SER A 21 -5.89 -14.15 9.55
CA SER A 21 -5.43 -15.31 10.32
C SER A 21 -5.30 -15.00 11.81
N ALA A 22 -5.86 -15.88 12.64
CA ALA A 22 -5.71 -15.85 14.08
C ALA A 22 -5.61 -17.28 14.63
N SER A 23 -4.59 -17.55 15.44
CA SER A 23 -4.44 -18.83 16.18
C SER A 23 -4.52 -20.10 15.31
N ASN A 24 -3.89 -20.10 14.13
CA ASN A 24 -3.95 -21.18 13.11
C ASN A 24 -5.31 -21.41 12.45
N THR A 25 -6.28 -20.51 12.66
CA THR A 25 -7.56 -20.50 11.97
C THR A 25 -7.56 -19.37 10.93
N LEU A 26 -8.01 -19.68 9.72
CA LEU A 26 -8.33 -18.67 8.71
C LEU A 26 -9.76 -18.21 8.90
N TYR A 27 -9.97 -16.90 8.88
CA TYR A 27 -11.28 -16.25 8.84
C TYR A 27 -11.45 -15.47 7.55
N PHE A 28 -12.66 -15.49 7.01
CA PHE A 28 -13.02 -14.87 5.74
C PHE A 28 -14.54 -14.69 5.64
N ILE A 29 -14.98 -13.86 4.70
CA ILE A 29 -16.40 -13.66 4.40
C ILE A 29 -16.78 -14.53 3.22
N ALA A 30 -17.91 -15.24 3.32
CA ALA A 30 -18.45 -16.06 2.24
C ALA A 30 -19.98 -16.25 2.34
N ASN A 31 -20.60 -16.74 1.27
CA ASN A 31 -22.04 -16.91 1.15
C ASN A 31 -22.41 -18.31 0.67
N ASN A 32 -23.25 -19.04 1.40
CA ASN A 32 -23.63 -20.42 1.04
C ASN A 32 -24.97 -20.53 0.27
N GLY A 33 -25.49 -19.42 -0.23
CA GLY A 33 -26.79 -19.33 -0.91
C GLY A 33 -28.02 -19.43 0.01
N SER A 34 -27.85 -19.83 1.27
CA SER A 34 -28.93 -20.02 2.25
C SER A 34 -28.86 -19.10 3.46
N ASN A 35 -27.66 -18.58 3.77
CA ASN A 35 -27.33 -17.75 4.94
C ASN A 35 -26.81 -16.36 4.58
N GLY A 36 -26.88 -15.96 3.31
CA GLY A 36 -26.28 -14.69 2.89
C GLY A 36 -24.77 -14.63 3.11
N ASN A 37 -24.18 -13.43 3.11
CA ASN A 37 -22.77 -13.22 3.42
C ASN A 37 -22.55 -13.30 4.94
N GLU A 38 -21.77 -14.27 5.39
CA GLU A 38 -21.47 -14.53 6.80
C GLU A 38 -19.96 -14.61 7.05
N LEU A 39 -19.57 -14.67 8.34
CA LEU A 39 -18.19 -14.94 8.71
C LEU A 39 -17.98 -16.44 8.73
N TRP A 40 -16.96 -16.89 8.02
CA TRP A 40 -16.55 -18.28 7.94
C TRP A 40 -15.18 -18.48 8.56
N ARG A 41 -14.95 -19.69 9.04
CA ARG A 41 -13.64 -20.13 9.47
C ARG A 41 -13.24 -21.42 8.77
N SER A 42 -11.94 -21.58 8.56
CA SER A 42 -11.34 -22.82 8.08
C SER A 42 -10.13 -23.18 8.93
N ASP A 43 -10.14 -24.38 9.49
CA ASP A 43 -9.05 -24.96 10.28
C ASP A 43 -9.00 -26.49 10.13
N ALA A 44 -8.25 -27.18 11.00
CA ALA A 44 -8.10 -28.63 10.97
C ALA A 44 -9.41 -29.40 11.23
N ALA A 45 -10.41 -28.78 11.86
CA ALA A 45 -11.73 -29.38 12.10
C ALA A 45 -12.67 -29.23 10.88
N GLY A 46 -12.31 -28.40 9.90
CA GLY A 46 -13.08 -28.18 8.67
C GLY A 46 -13.41 -26.72 8.43
N THR A 47 -14.28 -26.50 7.45
CA THR A 47 -14.77 -25.18 7.06
C THR A 47 -16.23 -25.05 7.42
N VAL A 48 -16.55 -24.07 8.25
CA VAL A 48 -17.90 -23.86 8.77
C VAL A 48 -18.18 -22.38 8.88
N VAL A 49 -19.45 -22.02 8.75
CA VAL A 49 -19.93 -20.72 9.21
C VAL A 49 -19.58 -20.59 10.69
N VAL A 50 -18.97 -19.46 11.07
CA VAL A 50 -18.61 -19.20 12.47
C VAL A 50 -19.88 -19.14 13.30
N LYS A 51 -20.87 -18.42 12.79
CA LYS A 51 -22.24 -18.35 13.30
C LYS A 51 -23.11 -17.74 12.20
N ASP A 52 -24.30 -18.30 11.96
CA ASP A 52 -25.34 -17.67 11.15
C ASP A 52 -25.94 -16.52 11.98
N ILE A 53 -25.39 -15.32 11.82
CA ILE A 53 -25.72 -14.19 12.69
C ILE A 53 -27.07 -13.59 12.30
N ASN A 54 -27.32 -13.37 11.01
CA ASN A 54 -28.62 -12.96 10.49
C ASN A 54 -29.42 -14.19 10.04
N ALA A 55 -30.10 -14.83 11.00
CA ALA A 55 -30.65 -16.17 10.81
C ALA A 55 -31.52 -16.34 9.55
N GLY A 56 -31.32 -17.46 8.85
CA GLY A 56 -32.01 -17.74 7.59
C GLY A 56 -31.32 -17.06 6.42
N SER A 57 -32.04 -16.63 5.38
CA SER A 57 -31.43 -16.11 4.14
C SER A 57 -30.91 -14.67 4.20
N GLY A 58 -30.90 -14.05 5.38
CA GLY A 58 -30.34 -12.71 5.57
C GLY A 58 -28.82 -12.73 5.53
N SER A 59 -28.17 -11.64 5.12
CA SER A 59 -26.71 -11.50 5.25
C SER A 59 -26.39 -10.74 6.53
N SER A 60 -25.40 -11.18 7.30
CA SER A 60 -24.81 -10.39 8.38
C SER A 60 -23.74 -9.41 7.90
N ASP A 61 -23.24 -9.60 6.66
CA ASP A 61 -22.24 -8.77 6.00
C ASP A 61 -21.04 -8.41 6.90
N PRO A 62 -20.28 -9.40 7.40
CA PRO A 62 -19.22 -9.12 8.35
C PRO A 62 -18.20 -8.12 7.81
N SER A 63 -17.72 -7.24 8.67
CA SER A 63 -16.78 -6.20 8.30
C SER A 63 -15.73 -5.97 9.39
N ASP A 64 -14.70 -5.19 9.04
CA ASP A 64 -13.64 -4.74 9.96
C ASP A 64 -12.93 -5.85 10.76
N LEU A 65 -12.60 -6.97 10.07
CA LEU A 65 -11.98 -8.14 10.69
C LEU A 65 -10.65 -7.79 11.38
N THR A 66 -10.65 -7.70 12.70
CA THR A 66 -9.55 -7.17 13.50
C THR A 66 -9.11 -8.16 14.56
N ARG A 67 -7.85 -8.58 14.48
CA ARG A 67 -7.25 -9.49 15.46
C ARG A 67 -6.72 -8.72 16.67
N ALA A 68 -7.20 -9.05 17.86
CA ALA A 68 -6.60 -8.61 19.13
C ALA A 68 -6.28 -9.84 20.00
N GLY A 69 -5.00 -10.02 20.33
CA GLY A 69 -4.50 -11.23 20.97
C GLY A 69 -4.77 -12.50 20.14
N ASN A 70 -5.51 -13.43 20.74
CA ASN A 70 -5.90 -14.72 20.14
C ASN A 70 -7.32 -14.73 19.58
N SER A 71 -8.05 -13.62 19.72
CA SER A 71 -9.45 -13.51 19.29
C SER A 71 -9.55 -12.66 18.03
N LEU A 72 -10.56 -12.95 17.22
CA LEU A 72 -10.98 -12.11 16.11
C LEU A 72 -12.22 -11.32 16.52
N TYR A 73 -12.17 -10.01 16.30
CA TYR A 73 -13.27 -9.08 16.45
C TYR A 73 -13.75 -8.63 15.07
N PHE A 74 -15.05 -8.43 14.94
CA PHE A 74 -15.66 -8.05 13.68
C PHE A 74 -17.03 -7.42 13.93
N LEU A 75 -17.49 -6.65 12.95
CA LEU A 75 -18.85 -6.11 12.92
C LEU A 75 -19.73 -7.04 12.10
N ALA A 76 -20.98 -7.25 12.51
CA ALA A 76 -21.94 -8.06 11.76
C ALA A 76 -23.40 -7.77 12.18
N ASN A 77 -24.32 -7.77 11.21
CA ASN A 77 -25.74 -7.49 11.39
C ASN A 77 -26.53 -8.73 11.80
N ASP A 78 -27.25 -8.68 12.92
CA ASP A 78 -28.06 -9.80 13.45
C ASP A 78 -29.47 -9.92 12.86
N GLY A 79 -29.84 -9.03 11.93
CA GLY A 79 -31.15 -8.98 11.29
C GLY A 79 -32.28 -8.44 12.16
N ILE A 80 -32.02 -8.16 13.45
CA ILE A 80 -33.04 -7.72 14.42
C ILE A 80 -32.67 -6.34 14.98
N ASN A 81 -31.45 -6.19 15.48
CA ASN A 81 -30.91 -5.01 16.15
C ASN A 81 -29.84 -4.28 15.31
N GLY A 82 -29.52 -4.76 14.11
CA GLY A 82 -28.54 -4.13 13.21
C GLY A 82 -27.12 -4.64 13.40
N GLU A 83 -26.14 -3.90 12.87
CA GLU A 83 -24.71 -4.25 12.92
C GLU A 83 -24.13 -4.10 14.32
N GLY A 84 -23.85 -5.23 15.00
CA GLY A 84 -23.26 -5.28 16.34
C GLY A 84 -21.78 -5.66 16.35
N LEU A 85 -21.16 -5.62 17.52
CA LEU A 85 -19.77 -6.03 17.73
C LEU A 85 -19.73 -7.48 18.17
N TRP A 86 -18.99 -8.28 17.42
CA TRP A 86 -18.86 -9.71 17.65
C TRP A 86 -17.42 -10.09 17.91
N LYS A 87 -17.27 -11.18 18.66
CA LYS A 87 -16.00 -11.81 18.93
C LYS A 87 -16.10 -13.29 18.66
N THR A 88 -15.06 -13.85 18.05
CA THR A 88 -14.88 -15.28 17.93
C THR A 88 -13.47 -15.70 18.36
N ASP A 89 -13.39 -16.79 19.11
CA ASP A 89 -12.15 -17.46 19.48
C ASP A 89 -12.40 -18.95 19.74
N ALA A 90 -11.43 -19.64 20.37
CA ALA A 90 -11.53 -21.08 20.67
C ALA A 90 -12.68 -21.44 21.64
N THR A 91 -13.22 -20.47 22.39
CA THR A 91 -14.34 -20.68 23.32
C THR A 91 -15.71 -20.54 22.66
N GLY A 92 -15.76 -19.97 21.46
CA GLY A 92 -16.98 -19.79 20.68
C GLY A 92 -17.15 -18.37 20.15
N THR A 93 -18.35 -18.10 19.63
CA THR A 93 -18.73 -16.81 19.04
C THR A 93 -19.81 -16.16 19.86
N VAL A 94 -19.54 -14.96 20.33
CA VAL A 94 -20.44 -14.18 21.19
C VAL A 94 -20.64 -12.79 20.61
N GLN A 95 -21.87 -12.29 20.72
CA GLN A 95 -22.13 -10.88 20.53
C GLN A 95 -21.64 -10.16 21.78
N ILE A 96 -20.74 -9.20 21.61
CA ILE A 96 -20.23 -8.39 22.71
C ILE A 96 -21.18 -7.22 22.96
N LYS A 97 -21.65 -6.57 21.88
CA LYS A 97 -22.66 -5.51 21.94
C LYS A 97 -23.62 -5.60 20.75
N ALA A 98 -24.89 -5.30 21.01
CA ALA A 98 -25.97 -5.28 20.03
C ALA A 98 -25.80 -4.15 19.00
N GLY A 99 -26.50 -4.23 17.86
CA GLY A 99 -26.36 -3.23 16.80
C GLY A 99 -26.92 -1.84 17.12
N SER A 100 -27.79 -1.74 18.13
CA SER A 100 -28.17 -0.45 18.72
C SER A 100 -26.97 0.32 19.27
N PHE A 101 -25.84 -0.36 19.50
CA PHE A 101 -24.59 0.22 19.96
C PHE A 101 -23.77 0.88 18.85
N ALA A 102 -24.15 0.71 17.58
CA ALA A 102 -23.47 1.25 16.39
C ALA A 102 -21.93 1.19 16.43
N PRO A 103 -21.31 0.01 16.68
CA PRO A 103 -19.86 -0.12 16.74
C PRO A 103 -19.20 0.06 15.37
N GLY A 104 -18.00 0.65 15.34
CA GLY A 104 -17.21 0.89 14.13
C GLY A 104 -15.73 1.17 14.41
N ASN A 105 -14.90 1.27 13.37
CA ASN A 105 -13.48 1.66 13.45
C ASN A 105 -12.65 0.80 14.43
N LEU A 106 -12.69 -0.52 14.25
CA LEU A 106 -12.01 -1.47 15.12
C LEU A 106 -10.48 -1.31 15.05
N PHE A 107 -9.86 -1.21 16.21
CA PHE A 107 -8.41 -1.05 16.33
C PHE A 107 -7.87 -1.89 17.49
N ALA A 108 -6.93 -2.79 17.18
CA ALA A 108 -6.31 -3.65 18.18
C ALA A 108 -5.02 -3.02 18.77
N GLN A 109 -4.93 -2.97 20.09
CA GLN A 109 -3.69 -2.69 20.83
C GLN A 109 -3.40 -3.86 21.77
N GLY A 110 -2.51 -4.76 21.34
CA GLY A 110 -2.21 -5.98 22.09
C GLY A 110 -3.44 -6.90 22.17
N LYS A 111 -4.02 -7.05 23.37
CA LYS A 111 -5.22 -7.85 23.63
C LYS A 111 -6.51 -7.03 23.71
N THR A 112 -6.39 -5.70 23.82
CA THR A 112 -7.53 -4.80 23.94
C THR A 112 -7.97 -4.36 22.56
N LEU A 113 -9.27 -4.37 22.32
CA LEU A 113 -9.88 -3.76 21.14
C LEU A 113 -10.44 -2.39 21.53
N TYR A 114 -10.12 -1.38 20.72
CA TYR A 114 -10.71 -0.06 20.75
C TYR A 114 -11.62 0.13 19.54
N PHE A 115 -12.71 0.86 19.69
CA PHE A 115 -13.70 1.07 18.64
C PHE A 115 -14.60 2.27 18.96
N SER A 116 -15.22 2.86 17.95
CA SER A 116 -16.25 3.88 18.13
C SER A 116 -17.63 3.24 18.34
N ALA A 117 -18.46 3.71 19.27
CA ALA A 117 -19.81 3.19 19.49
C ALA A 117 -20.75 4.17 20.25
N ASN A 118 -22.06 3.99 20.11
CA ASN A 118 -23.12 4.83 20.69
C ASN A 118 -24.09 4.03 21.56
N ASP A 119 -24.14 4.31 22.86
CA ASP A 119 -25.02 3.62 23.82
C ASP A 119 -26.42 4.24 23.98
N GLY A 120 -26.74 5.27 23.19
CA GLY A 120 -27.98 6.04 23.26
C GLY A 120 -28.01 7.08 24.40
N ILE A 121 -26.95 7.16 25.22
CA ILE A 121 -26.83 8.09 26.34
C ILE A 121 -25.69 9.09 26.08
N ASN A 122 -24.53 8.57 25.67
CA ASN A 122 -23.26 9.29 25.52
C ASN A 122 -22.92 9.60 24.04
N GLY A 123 -23.82 9.29 23.10
CA GLY A 123 -23.54 9.41 21.66
C GLY A 123 -22.36 8.53 21.18
N LEU A 124 -21.88 8.75 19.95
CA LEU A 124 -20.82 7.97 19.32
C LEU A 124 -19.43 8.34 19.86
N GLU A 125 -18.92 7.49 20.75
CA GLU A 125 -17.72 7.73 21.58
C GLU A 125 -16.67 6.65 21.42
N LEU A 126 -15.50 6.81 22.06
CA LEU A 126 -14.46 5.78 22.10
C LEU A 126 -14.74 4.75 23.19
N TRP A 127 -14.83 3.50 22.79
CA TRP A 127 -15.03 2.35 23.67
C TRP A 127 -13.85 1.40 23.60
N LYS A 128 -13.71 0.60 24.66
CA LYS A 128 -12.78 -0.52 24.68
C LYS A 128 -13.47 -1.79 25.13
N THR A 129 -12.92 -2.93 24.71
CA THR A 129 -13.35 -4.24 25.21
C THR A 129 -12.15 -5.17 25.39
N ASP A 130 -12.24 -6.01 26.42
CA ASP A 130 -11.40 -7.19 26.60
C ASP A 130 -12.01 -8.46 25.95
N GLY A 131 -13.15 -8.30 25.28
CA GLY A 131 -13.90 -9.37 24.67
C GLY A 131 -15.01 -9.95 25.54
N THR A 132 -15.43 -9.25 26.60
CA THR A 132 -16.61 -9.57 27.40
C THR A 132 -17.56 -8.38 27.47
N ASP A 133 -18.85 -8.61 27.68
CA ASP A 133 -19.83 -7.51 27.84
C ASP A 133 -19.47 -6.62 29.05
N ALA A 134 -19.07 -7.24 30.18
CA ALA A 134 -18.67 -6.54 31.40
C ALA A 134 -17.36 -5.72 31.23
N GLY A 135 -16.41 -6.22 30.45
CA GLY A 135 -15.18 -5.51 30.09
C GLY A 135 -15.34 -4.54 28.93
N THR A 136 -16.55 -4.42 28.36
CA THR A 136 -16.88 -3.46 27.32
C THR A 136 -17.39 -2.17 27.96
N VAL A 137 -16.49 -1.19 28.03
CA VAL A 137 -16.71 0.03 28.80
C VAL A 137 -16.35 1.26 27.97
N LEU A 138 -17.09 2.33 28.22
CA LEU A 138 -16.78 3.65 27.66
C LEU A 138 -15.41 4.03 28.17
N VAL A 139 -14.51 4.41 27.26
CA VAL A 139 -13.18 4.87 27.66
C VAL A 139 -13.33 6.22 28.36
N TYR A 140 -14.08 7.11 27.73
CA TYR A 140 -14.41 8.44 28.22
C TYR A 140 -15.58 9.02 27.41
N ASP A 141 -16.49 9.77 28.06
CA ASP A 141 -17.55 10.54 27.39
C ASP A 141 -16.94 11.87 26.91
N ILE A 142 -16.44 11.89 25.66
CA ILE A 142 -15.69 13.03 25.12
C ILE A 142 -16.64 14.18 24.78
N ASN A 143 -17.74 13.92 24.07
CA ASN A 143 -18.78 14.90 23.78
C ASN A 143 -19.97 14.72 24.72
N SER A 144 -19.87 15.36 25.88
CA SER A 144 -20.73 15.07 27.04
C SER A 144 -22.22 14.93 26.74
N GLY A 145 -22.82 13.87 27.27
CA GLY A 145 -24.24 13.54 27.03
C GLY A 145 -24.45 12.98 25.64
N ALA A 146 -25.60 13.25 25.00
CA ALA A 146 -25.95 12.56 23.74
C ALA A 146 -25.16 13.04 22.49
N GLY A 147 -24.07 13.79 22.66
CA GLY A 147 -23.24 14.29 21.57
C GLY A 147 -22.32 13.21 21.01
N ASN A 148 -21.95 13.30 19.72
CA ASN A 148 -21.02 12.34 19.11
C ASN A 148 -19.60 12.92 19.11
N SER A 149 -18.58 12.13 19.46
CA SER A 149 -17.17 12.49 19.31
C SER A 149 -16.48 11.95 18.07
N THR A 150 -17.11 11.02 17.35
CA THR A 150 -16.59 10.47 16.07
C THR A 150 -15.09 10.08 16.08
N PRO A 151 -14.63 9.19 16.98
CA PRO A 151 -13.22 8.81 17.05
C PRO A 151 -12.68 8.23 15.73
N SER A 152 -11.51 8.68 15.29
CA SER A 152 -10.89 8.24 14.03
C SER A 152 -9.36 8.28 14.05
N ASN A 153 -8.71 7.78 12.98
CA ASN A 153 -7.25 7.80 12.79
C ASN A 153 -6.44 7.22 13.96
N LEU A 154 -6.92 6.11 14.53
CA LEU A 154 -6.32 5.50 15.71
C LEU A 154 -4.91 4.97 15.42
N PHE A 155 -3.97 5.27 16.31
CA PHE A 155 -2.63 4.69 16.29
C PHE A 155 -2.08 4.47 17.69
N SER A 156 -1.19 3.47 17.82
CA SER A 156 -0.54 3.15 19.09
C SER A 156 0.90 3.66 19.14
N LEU A 157 1.29 4.18 20.30
CA LEU A 157 2.63 4.64 20.58
C LEU A 157 2.98 4.41 22.05
N GLY A 158 4.02 3.62 22.31
CA GLY A 158 4.54 3.42 23.66
C GLY A 158 3.51 2.83 24.63
N GLY A 159 2.56 2.04 24.12
CA GLY A 159 1.44 1.50 24.90
C GLY A 159 0.29 2.48 25.15
N VAL A 160 0.36 3.71 24.63
CA VAL A 160 -0.71 4.71 24.66
C VAL A 160 -1.38 4.76 23.28
N LEU A 161 -2.70 4.88 23.26
CA LEU A 161 -3.49 5.06 22.04
C LEU A 161 -3.73 6.54 21.80
N TYR A 162 -3.66 6.95 20.53
CA TYR A 162 -3.92 8.31 20.06
C TYR A 162 -4.92 8.26 18.92
N PHE A 163 -5.78 9.26 18.83
CA PHE A 163 -6.90 9.29 17.88
C PHE A 163 -7.42 10.72 17.73
N ALA A 164 -8.18 10.98 16.68
CA ALA A 164 -8.91 12.24 16.51
C ALA A 164 -10.34 12.12 17.05
N ALA A 165 -10.87 13.12 17.77
CA ALA A 165 -12.26 13.12 18.27
C ALA A 165 -12.78 14.53 18.61
N TYR A 166 -14.09 14.73 18.52
CA TYR A 166 -14.82 15.98 18.79
C TYR A 166 -15.44 16.01 20.19
N ASN A 167 -15.27 17.09 20.94
CA ASN A 167 -15.82 17.21 22.30
C ASN A 167 -17.10 18.06 22.41
N GLY A 168 -17.74 18.39 21.29
CA GLY A 168 -18.91 19.27 21.27
C GLY A 168 -18.57 20.76 21.12
N VAL A 169 -17.30 21.15 21.20
CA VAL A 169 -16.87 22.56 21.12
C VAL A 169 -15.72 22.77 20.13
N ASP A 170 -14.69 21.93 20.17
CA ASP A 170 -13.36 22.26 19.62
C ASP A 170 -13.05 21.60 18.25
N GLY A 171 -14.04 21.06 17.53
CA GLY A 171 -13.80 20.26 16.31
C GLY A 171 -13.12 18.90 16.59
N ASN A 172 -12.78 18.11 15.56
CA ASN A 172 -12.06 16.84 15.79
C ASN A 172 -10.58 17.08 16.10
N GLU A 173 -10.20 16.88 17.36
CA GLU A 173 -8.89 17.19 17.93
C GLU A 173 -8.05 15.97 18.26
N LEU A 174 -6.76 16.14 18.58
CA LEU A 174 -5.90 15.02 18.96
C LEU A 174 -6.12 14.62 20.42
N TRP A 175 -6.60 13.40 20.62
CA TRP A 175 -6.79 12.79 21.93
C TRP A 175 -5.77 11.71 22.20
N ARG A 176 -5.60 11.40 23.48
CA ARG A 176 -4.89 10.20 23.93
C ARG A 176 -5.71 9.42 24.95
N THR A 177 -5.41 8.13 25.06
CA THR A 177 -5.89 7.25 26.13
C THR A 177 -4.87 6.17 26.49
N ASP A 178 -4.75 5.84 27.77
CA ASP A 178 -4.14 4.59 28.26
C ASP A 178 -5.18 3.50 28.55
N GLY A 179 -6.43 3.73 28.12
CA GLY A 179 -7.59 2.91 28.37
C GLY A 179 -8.34 3.27 29.65
N THR A 180 -7.92 4.24 30.46
CA THR A 180 -8.64 4.70 31.66
C THR A 180 -9.27 6.08 31.42
N SER A 181 -10.33 6.42 32.15
CA SER A 181 -10.96 7.75 32.05
C SER A 181 -9.99 8.87 32.44
N THR A 182 -9.22 8.71 33.53
CA THR A 182 -8.20 9.69 33.95
C THR A 182 -7.06 9.83 32.93
N GLY A 183 -6.68 8.74 32.29
CA GLY A 183 -5.67 8.75 31.23
C GLY A 183 -6.21 9.15 29.86
N THR A 184 -7.50 9.50 29.76
CA THR A 184 -8.14 9.94 28.52
C THR A 184 -8.43 11.43 28.55
N TYR A 185 -7.78 12.17 27.67
CA TYR A 185 -7.93 13.61 27.60
C TYR A 185 -7.45 14.14 26.24
N MET A 186 -8.01 15.28 25.85
CA MET A 186 -7.54 16.05 24.71
C MET A 186 -6.11 16.48 24.98
N LEU A 187 -5.20 16.22 24.04
CA LEU A 187 -3.82 16.64 24.21
C LEU A 187 -3.68 18.15 24.07
N GLU A 188 -4.38 18.73 23.10
CA GLU A 188 -4.47 20.16 22.83
C GLU A 188 -5.66 20.39 21.89
N ASP A 189 -6.31 21.54 21.98
CA ASP A 189 -7.18 22.08 20.92
C ASP A 189 -6.29 22.67 19.81
N ILE A 190 -6.07 21.87 18.77
CA ILE A 190 -5.26 22.18 17.59
C ILE A 190 -6.08 22.98 16.58
N GLY A 191 -7.34 22.59 16.37
CA GLY A 191 -8.33 23.21 15.47
C GLY A 191 -8.97 24.48 16.01
N GLN A 192 -8.16 25.41 16.54
CA GLN A 192 -8.58 26.61 17.29
C GLN A 192 -9.64 27.52 16.61
N LEU A 193 -9.88 27.35 15.31
CA LEU A 193 -10.94 28.03 14.56
C LEU A 193 -12.28 27.26 14.53
N GLY A 194 -12.42 26.22 15.36
CA GLY A 194 -13.64 25.42 15.53
C GLY A 194 -13.86 24.37 14.43
N GLY A 195 -12.81 23.96 13.72
CA GLY A 195 -12.86 22.96 12.66
C GLY A 195 -11.87 21.82 12.87
N ASP A 196 -12.00 20.74 12.11
CA ASP A 196 -11.20 19.51 12.31
C ASP A 196 -9.68 19.71 12.17
N SER A 197 -8.91 19.18 13.14
CA SER A 197 -7.45 19.20 13.11
C SER A 197 -6.81 18.28 12.07
N ALA A 198 -7.53 17.30 11.49
CA ALA A 198 -7.06 16.44 10.40
C ALA A 198 -5.60 15.92 10.56
N VAL A 199 -5.27 15.34 11.72
CA VAL A 199 -3.92 14.85 12.05
C VAL A 199 -3.44 13.78 11.05
N HIS A 200 -2.26 13.97 10.46
CA HIS A 200 -1.65 13.04 9.51
C HIS A 200 -0.10 13.16 9.45
N GLY A 201 0.54 12.33 8.62
CA GLY A 201 1.97 12.47 8.29
C GLY A 201 2.92 12.25 9.46
N MET A 202 2.54 11.40 10.44
CA MET A 202 3.28 11.28 11.69
C MET A 202 4.64 10.58 11.52
N VAL A 203 5.69 11.18 12.08
CA VAL A 203 7.07 10.66 12.13
C VAL A 203 7.66 10.77 13.53
N SER A 204 8.79 10.08 13.77
CA SER A 204 9.42 9.98 15.10
C SER A 204 10.84 10.55 15.10
N ILE A 205 11.20 11.32 16.13
CA ILE A 205 12.60 11.65 16.46
C ILE A 205 12.77 11.46 17.97
N GLY A 206 13.54 10.44 18.36
CA GLY A 206 13.68 10.02 19.75
C GLY A 206 12.33 9.63 20.37
N THR A 207 12.02 10.19 21.54
CA THR A 207 10.76 9.97 22.27
C THR A 207 9.62 10.87 21.77
N SER A 208 9.89 11.80 20.86
CA SER A 208 8.88 12.72 20.33
C SER A 208 8.27 12.19 19.03
N ARG A 209 7.01 12.57 18.81
CA ARG A 209 6.32 12.47 17.53
C ARG A 209 6.10 13.85 16.95
N TYR A 210 6.07 13.87 15.63
CA TYR A 210 5.83 15.05 14.83
C TYR A 210 4.79 14.72 13.80
N PHE A 211 3.84 15.61 13.60
CA PHE A 211 2.71 15.37 12.72
C PHE A 211 2.21 16.69 12.15
N LEU A 212 1.39 16.56 11.12
CA LEU A 212 0.74 17.65 10.42
C LEU A 212 -0.72 17.71 10.87
N ALA A 213 -1.24 18.91 11.12
CA ALA A 213 -2.63 19.12 11.54
C ALA A 213 -3.14 20.50 11.09
N SER A 214 -4.42 20.62 10.75
CA SER A 214 -5.06 21.88 10.41
C SER A 214 -5.40 22.72 11.65
N ASP A 215 -5.40 24.04 11.51
CA ASP A 215 -5.89 24.98 12.52
C ASP A 215 -7.43 25.09 12.54
N GLY A 216 -8.12 24.14 11.89
CA GLY A 216 -9.56 24.13 11.70
C GLY A 216 -10.05 24.91 10.47
N SER A 217 -9.20 25.68 9.79
CA SER A 217 -9.58 26.39 8.56
C SER A 217 -9.66 25.48 7.32
N GLY A 218 -9.06 24.28 7.38
CA GLY A 218 -8.86 23.40 6.22
C GLY A 218 -7.86 23.91 5.18
N ALA A 219 -7.45 25.18 5.26
CA ALA A 219 -6.51 25.82 4.33
C ALA A 219 -5.06 25.75 4.83
N ASN A 220 -4.85 25.79 6.16
CA ASN A 220 -3.53 25.73 6.77
C ASN A 220 -3.28 24.34 7.36
N ILE A 221 -2.07 23.80 7.14
CA ILE A 221 -1.62 22.53 7.72
C ILE A 221 -0.36 22.81 8.54
N THR A 222 -0.52 22.98 9.84
CA THR A 222 0.51 23.33 10.82
C THR A 222 1.37 22.15 11.25
N LEU A 223 2.59 22.42 11.73
CA LEU A 223 3.52 21.42 12.27
C LEU A 223 3.41 21.34 13.79
N TRP A 224 3.23 20.12 14.31
CA TRP A 224 3.09 19.85 15.72
C TRP A 224 4.12 18.86 16.25
N ARG A 225 4.34 18.90 17.56
CA ARG A 225 5.11 17.90 18.30
C ARG A 225 4.34 17.44 19.53
N THR A 226 4.50 16.17 19.89
CA THR A 226 4.06 15.64 21.19
C THR A 226 5.03 14.55 21.69
N ASN A 227 5.12 14.36 23.01
CA ASN A 227 5.66 13.15 23.63
C ASN A 227 4.57 12.29 24.28
N GLY A 228 3.30 12.68 24.12
CA GLY A 228 2.17 12.03 24.75
C GLY A 228 1.59 12.74 25.96
N THR A 229 2.00 13.97 26.27
CA THR A 229 1.44 14.79 27.37
C THR A 229 0.91 16.11 26.85
N THR A 230 -0.09 16.72 27.51
CA THR A 230 -0.63 18.04 27.13
C THR A 230 0.48 19.08 27.05
N ALA A 231 1.30 19.17 28.10
CA ALA A 231 2.45 20.09 28.17
C ALA A 231 3.49 19.92 27.04
N SER A 232 3.55 18.73 26.41
CA SER A 232 4.45 18.46 25.30
C SER A 232 3.83 18.67 23.93
N THR A 233 2.50 18.71 23.87
CA THR A 233 1.73 18.84 22.64
C THR A 233 1.65 20.30 22.28
N VAL A 234 2.55 20.72 21.40
CA VAL A 234 2.71 22.15 21.08
C VAL A 234 2.77 22.34 19.58
N MET A 235 2.10 23.39 19.11
CA MET A 235 2.28 23.88 17.75
C MET A 235 3.72 24.36 17.64
N ILE A 236 4.49 23.75 16.75
CA ILE A 236 5.82 24.22 16.46
C ILE A 236 5.74 25.46 15.58
N LYS A 237 4.88 25.41 14.54
CA LYS A 237 4.71 26.51 13.59
C LYS A 237 3.40 26.37 12.80
N ASN A 238 2.69 27.48 12.63
CA ASN A 238 1.61 27.59 11.63
C ASN A 238 2.24 27.88 10.26
N ILE A 239 2.20 26.89 9.36
CA ILE A 239 2.94 26.97 8.10
C ILE A 239 2.36 25.99 7.09
N TYR A 240 2.03 26.38 5.86
CA TYR A 240 1.31 25.51 4.93
C TYR A 240 2.21 24.44 4.28
N ILE A 241 2.29 23.25 4.90
CA ILE A 241 3.12 22.13 4.42
C ILE A 241 2.36 21.32 3.35
N ARG A 242 3.02 21.05 2.22
CA ARG A 242 2.45 20.21 1.16
C ARG A 242 3.14 18.85 0.98
N SER A 243 4.33 18.64 1.52
CA SER A 243 5.01 17.34 1.40
C SER A 243 4.76 16.43 2.61
N LYS A 244 5.11 15.15 2.47
CA LYS A 244 5.40 14.29 3.63
C LYS A 244 6.52 14.89 4.49
N LEU A 245 6.58 14.50 5.76
CA LEU A 245 7.71 14.79 6.63
C LEU A 245 8.85 13.80 6.37
N LEU A 246 10.06 14.33 6.19
CA LEU A 246 11.29 13.54 6.10
C LEU A 246 12.14 13.73 7.35
N VAL A 247 12.73 12.64 7.85
CA VAL A 247 13.61 12.66 9.03
C VAL A 247 15.05 12.41 8.57
N MET A 248 15.94 13.38 8.80
CA MET A 248 17.38 13.25 8.54
C MET A 248 18.16 13.69 9.77
N GLY A 249 18.85 12.75 10.41
CA GLY A 249 19.49 12.97 11.70
C GLY A 249 18.47 13.27 12.80
N LYS A 250 18.63 14.42 13.47
CA LYS A 250 17.72 14.91 14.53
C LYS A 250 16.73 15.98 14.03
N SER A 251 16.62 16.15 12.71
CA SER A 251 15.83 17.22 12.12
C SER A 251 14.76 16.68 11.18
N LEU A 252 13.65 17.40 11.13
CA LEU A 252 12.61 17.25 10.12
C LEU A 252 12.90 18.12 8.91
N PHE A 253 12.48 17.64 7.74
CA PHE A 253 12.52 18.36 6.48
C PHE A 253 11.20 18.20 5.73
N PHE A 254 10.73 19.31 5.16
CA PHE A 254 9.44 19.37 4.48
C PHE A 254 9.36 20.58 3.54
N LEU A 255 8.44 20.51 2.59
CA LEU A 255 8.16 21.58 1.62
C LEU A 255 6.93 22.36 2.05
N VAL A 256 7.10 23.68 2.12
CA VAL A 256 6.07 24.65 2.52
C VAL A 256 5.70 25.51 1.34
N VAL A 257 4.43 25.83 1.18
CA VAL A 257 3.94 26.85 0.26
C VAL A 257 3.68 28.15 1.02
N ASP A 258 4.25 29.26 0.55
CA ASP A 258 4.10 30.58 1.16
C ASP A 258 4.04 31.68 0.07
N GLU A 259 2.94 32.43 0.04
CA GLU A 259 2.66 33.51 -0.93
C GLU A 259 2.96 33.12 -2.41
N GLY A 260 2.54 31.92 -2.82
CA GLY A 260 2.76 31.41 -4.18
C GLY A 260 4.17 30.88 -4.46
N ASN A 261 5.05 30.88 -3.45
CA ASN A 261 6.37 30.27 -3.51
C ASN A 261 6.36 28.95 -2.73
N VAL A 262 7.34 28.08 -2.95
CA VAL A 262 7.61 26.99 -2.02
C VAL A 262 8.96 27.23 -1.36
N GLY A 263 9.23 26.55 -0.26
CA GLY A 263 10.56 26.51 0.30
C GLY A 263 10.84 25.16 0.90
N LEU A 264 12.12 24.79 0.93
CA LEU A 264 12.57 23.74 1.83
C LEU A 264 12.68 24.35 3.23
N TRP A 265 12.04 23.70 4.18
CA TRP A 265 12.10 24.05 5.60
C TRP A 265 12.71 22.92 6.41
N LYS A 266 13.26 23.29 7.56
CA LYS A 266 13.72 22.33 8.56
C LYS A 266 13.16 22.67 9.93
N SER A 267 13.11 21.67 10.79
CA SER A 267 12.76 21.82 12.20
C SER A 267 13.60 20.89 13.07
N ASP A 268 14.10 21.40 14.20
CA ASP A 268 14.64 20.60 15.31
C ASP A 268 13.55 20.22 16.34
N GLY A 269 12.30 20.54 16.02
CA GLY A 269 11.15 20.36 16.89
C GLY A 269 10.82 21.56 17.78
N THR A 270 11.49 22.70 17.62
CA THR A 270 11.19 23.95 18.32
C THR A 270 10.75 25.04 17.34
N THR A 271 9.96 26.02 17.80
CA THR A 271 9.55 27.16 16.95
C THR A 271 10.76 27.94 16.43
N ALA A 272 11.75 28.19 17.29
CA ALA A 272 12.98 28.91 16.93
C ALA A 272 13.84 28.13 15.92
N GLY A 273 13.92 26.80 16.06
CA GLY A 273 14.64 25.93 15.13
C GLY A 273 13.84 25.56 13.87
N THR A 274 12.60 26.06 13.74
CA THR A 274 11.76 25.86 12.54
C THR A 274 11.90 27.02 11.58
N VAL A 275 12.85 26.86 10.66
CA VAL A 275 13.34 27.92 9.79
C VAL A 275 13.33 27.48 8.34
N GLN A 276 13.11 28.45 7.44
CA GLN A 276 13.26 28.23 6.02
C GLN A 276 14.73 27.95 5.74
N VAL A 277 15.03 26.82 5.13
CA VAL A 277 16.38 26.52 4.66
C VAL A 277 16.64 27.33 3.40
N LYS A 278 15.70 27.32 2.44
CA LYS A 278 15.78 28.11 1.21
C LYS A 278 14.39 28.30 0.59
N LYS A 279 14.13 29.49 0.06
CA LYS A 279 12.96 29.80 -0.79
C LYS A 279 13.21 29.31 -2.22
N ILE A 280 12.24 28.60 -2.80
CA ILE A 280 12.33 27.88 -4.09
C ILE A 280 10.94 27.93 -4.81
N ASN A 281 10.80 28.65 -5.91
CA ASN A 281 9.50 28.89 -6.59
C ASN A 281 8.92 27.61 -7.25
N VAL A 282 7.67 27.17 -7.05
CA VAL A 282 7.16 26.03 -7.86
C VAL A 282 5.67 26.04 -8.23
N SER A 283 5.47 25.74 -9.51
CA SER A 283 4.33 24.98 -10.05
C SER A 283 4.24 23.57 -9.45
N PHE A 284 3.01 23.05 -9.29
CA PHE A 284 2.72 21.96 -8.35
C PHE A 284 2.64 20.55 -8.99
N ASN A 285 3.60 19.65 -8.71
CA ASN A 285 3.35 18.19 -8.61
C ASN A 285 4.38 17.46 -7.72
N ILE A 286 4.04 17.25 -6.45
CA ILE A 286 4.93 16.69 -5.40
C ILE A 286 4.91 15.17 -5.28
N SER A 287 4.10 14.47 -6.08
CA SER A 287 3.71 13.08 -5.77
C SER A 287 4.87 12.08 -5.79
N ASN A 288 5.98 12.35 -6.51
CA ASN A 288 7.09 11.39 -6.69
C ASN A 288 8.52 11.98 -6.66
N GLY A 289 8.69 13.22 -6.19
CA GLY A 289 9.96 13.97 -6.26
C GLY A 289 10.46 14.52 -4.92
N PHE A 290 10.35 13.75 -3.82
CA PHE A 290 10.84 14.16 -2.50
C PHE A 290 11.31 12.95 -1.67
N ALA A 291 12.63 12.83 -1.43
CA ALA A 291 13.22 11.69 -0.73
C ALA A 291 14.56 12.03 -0.06
N ILE A 292 15.00 11.15 0.85
CA ILE A 292 16.36 11.17 1.42
C ILE A 292 17.15 10.01 0.80
N VAL A 293 18.40 10.28 0.40
CA VAL A 293 19.39 9.27 0.04
C VAL A 293 20.67 9.57 0.82
N GLY A 294 21.10 8.63 1.65
CA GLY A 294 22.18 8.85 2.62
C GLY A 294 21.84 10.01 3.57
N ASN A 295 22.64 11.08 3.54
CA ASN A 295 22.44 12.30 4.31
C ASN A 295 22.13 13.51 3.42
N THR A 296 21.46 13.26 2.29
CA THR A 296 21.08 14.28 1.30
C THR A 296 19.58 14.18 1.01
N ILE A 297 18.90 15.32 1.04
CA ILE A 297 17.51 15.46 0.61
C ILE A 297 17.51 15.77 -0.87
N TYR A 298 16.75 15.01 -1.66
CA TYR A 298 16.54 15.24 -3.08
C TYR A 298 15.10 15.66 -3.34
N MET A 299 14.94 16.63 -4.24
CA MET A 299 13.67 17.29 -4.48
C MET A 299 13.55 17.68 -5.96
N THR A 300 12.35 17.56 -6.50
CA THR A 300 11.98 18.12 -7.81
C THR A 300 11.34 19.48 -7.60
N VAL A 301 12.04 20.54 -7.97
CA VAL A 301 11.61 21.92 -7.72
C VAL A 301 12.14 22.87 -8.79
N SER A 302 11.49 24.03 -8.94
CA SER A 302 11.86 25.13 -9.82
C SER A 302 12.40 26.32 -9.04
N ASP A 303 13.15 27.18 -9.69
CA ASP A 303 13.52 28.50 -9.18
C ASP A 303 12.83 29.64 -9.94
N GLY A 304 11.96 29.31 -10.90
CA GLY A 304 11.35 30.27 -11.82
C GLY A 304 12.28 30.75 -12.94
N VAL A 305 13.52 30.25 -13.00
CA VAL A 305 14.51 30.55 -14.04
C VAL A 305 14.78 29.31 -14.90
N THR A 306 14.86 28.13 -14.29
CA THR A 306 15.30 26.88 -14.91
C THR A 306 14.23 25.79 -14.98
N GLY A 307 12.94 26.13 -14.87
CA GLY A 307 11.87 25.12 -14.83
C GLY A 307 11.99 24.14 -13.65
N GLU A 308 11.24 23.03 -13.64
CA GLU A 308 11.30 22.00 -12.59
C GLU A 308 12.48 21.05 -12.80
N GLU A 309 13.43 21.10 -11.88
CA GLU A 309 14.74 20.43 -11.97
C GLU A 309 15.08 19.66 -10.69
N LEU A 310 16.18 18.90 -10.72
CA LEU A 310 16.67 18.18 -9.55
C LEU A 310 17.48 19.09 -8.64
N TRP A 311 17.03 19.20 -7.39
CA TRP A 311 17.71 19.93 -6.33
C TRP A 311 18.13 18.99 -5.22
N LYS A 312 19.18 19.41 -4.50
CA LYS A 312 19.64 18.74 -3.28
C LYS A 312 19.68 19.68 -2.09
N SER A 313 19.69 19.12 -0.89
CA SER A 313 19.98 19.83 0.35
C SER A 313 20.66 18.93 1.38
N ASP A 314 21.63 19.48 2.11
CA ASP A 314 22.17 18.94 3.36
C ASP A 314 21.46 19.50 4.60
N GLY A 315 20.42 20.32 4.40
CA GLY A 315 19.69 21.05 5.43
C GLY A 315 20.23 22.44 5.76
N THR A 316 21.18 22.96 4.97
CA THR A 316 21.67 24.34 5.04
C THR A 316 21.29 25.14 3.79
N THR A 317 21.20 26.46 3.91
CA THR A 317 20.91 27.35 2.75
C THR A 317 21.98 27.22 1.67
N ALA A 318 23.26 27.16 2.07
CA ALA A 318 24.40 27.03 1.16
C ALA A 318 24.43 25.66 0.46
N GLY A 319 24.07 24.58 1.17
CA GLY A 319 23.98 23.24 0.59
C GLY A 319 22.68 22.97 -0.16
N THR A 320 21.71 23.90 -0.15
CA THR A 320 20.47 23.78 -0.91
C THR A 320 20.62 24.40 -2.28
N VAL A 321 20.94 23.58 -3.28
CA VAL A 321 21.30 24.03 -4.62
C VAL A 321 20.67 23.12 -5.67
N GLN A 322 20.42 23.68 -6.85
CA GLN A 322 20.17 22.88 -8.04
C GLN A 322 21.38 21.96 -8.24
N VAL A 323 21.12 20.67 -8.44
CA VAL A 323 22.22 19.72 -8.70
C VAL A 323 22.76 19.96 -10.10
N LYS A 324 21.83 20.11 -11.06
CA LYS A 324 22.10 20.40 -12.47
C LYS A 324 20.82 20.94 -13.12
N ASP A 325 20.95 21.95 -13.98
CA ASP A 325 19.93 22.32 -14.95
C ASP A 325 19.95 21.26 -16.07
N ILE A 326 19.05 20.27 -15.99
CA ILE A 326 19.04 19.13 -16.92
C ILE A 326 18.40 19.56 -18.25
N ASN A 327 17.30 20.31 -18.21
CA ASN A 327 16.65 20.85 -19.40
C ASN A 327 16.93 22.35 -19.54
N PHE A 328 18.08 22.65 -20.15
CA PHE A 328 18.69 23.98 -20.13
C PHE A 328 17.72 25.15 -20.36
N GLY A 329 17.76 26.13 -19.46
CA GLY A 329 16.92 27.33 -19.52
C GLY A 329 15.57 27.11 -18.86
N ALA A 330 14.53 27.85 -19.26
CA ALA A 330 13.25 27.86 -18.54
C ALA A 330 12.39 26.58 -18.70
N ALA A 331 12.86 25.58 -19.44
CA ALA A 331 12.15 24.33 -19.64
C ALA A 331 12.35 23.40 -18.43
N SER A 332 11.44 22.43 -18.23
CA SER A 332 11.49 21.54 -17.06
C SER A 332 11.96 20.14 -17.44
N SER A 333 12.82 19.54 -16.62
CA SER A 333 13.22 18.13 -16.75
C SER A 333 12.30 17.15 -16.02
N LYS A 334 11.46 17.64 -15.11
CA LYS A 334 10.46 16.87 -14.33
C LYS A 334 11.00 15.57 -13.69
N PRO A 335 12.10 15.61 -12.89
CA PRO A 335 12.62 14.41 -12.22
C PRO A 335 11.56 13.70 -11.37
N ASN A 336 11.42 12.39 -11.49
CA ASN A 336 10.46 11.60 -10.70
C ASN A 336 10.91 10.13 -10.49
N TYR A 337 10.10 9.38 -9.74
CA TYR A 337 10.33 7.96 -9.39
C TYR A 337 11.65 7.70 -8.66
N PHE A 338 12.00 8.57 -7.71
CA PHE A 338 13.25 8.48 -6.95
C PHE A 338 13.48 7.09 -6.34
N THR A 339 14.55 6.42 -6.78
CA THR A 339 14.97 5.10 -6.32
C THR A 339 16.47 5.12 -6.03
N SER A 340 16.90 4.66 -4.85
CA SER A 340 18.32 4.70 -4.47
C SER A 340 18.98 3.32 -4.52
N ILE A 341 20.26 3.32 -4.90
CA ILE A 341 21.17 2.19 -4.73
C ILE A 341 22.41 2.73 -4.00
N GLY A 342 22.60 2.32 -2.75
CA GLY A 342 23.59 2.94 -1.87
C GLY A 342 23.35 4.44 -1.72
N ASN A 343 24.36 5.25 -2.03
CA ASN A 343 24.31 6.72 -1.99
C ASN A 343 23.96 7.37 -3.34
N THR A 344 23.70 6.58 -4.39
CA THR A 344 23.33 7.09 -5.71
C THR A 344 21.81 7.11 -5.84
N LEU A 345 21.27 8.26 -6.23
CA LEU A 345 19.87 8.40 -6.58
C LEU A 345 19.68 8.16 -8.08
N TYR A 346 18.73 7.30 -8.42
CA TYR A 346 18.23 7.06 -9.77
C TYR A 346 16.82 7.64 -9.92
N PHE A 347 16.54 8.22 -11.07
CA PHE A 347 15.29 8.91 -11.36
C PHE A 347 15.07 8.99 -12.87
N ILE A 348 13.84 9.31 -13.26
CA ILE A 348 13.49 9.55 -14.67
C ILE A 348 13.42 11.06 -14.88
N ALA A 349 14.02 11.57 -15.96
CA ALA A 349 14.00 12.99 -16.33
C ALA A 349 14.20 13.21 -17.83
N ASN A 350 13.89 14.42 -18.31
CA ASN A 350 14.03 14.83 -19.71
C ASN A 350 14.91 16.06 -19.87
N ASN A 351 15.98 15.99 -20.67
CA ASN A 351 16.87 17.12 -20.96
C ASN A 351 16.40 18.04 -22.10
N GLY A 352 15.19 17.84 -22.62
CA GLY A 352 14.63 18.56 -23.76
C GLY A 352 15.00 17.99 -25.14
N SER A 353 16.00 17.11 -25.23
CA SER A 353 16.46 16.52 -26.50
C SER A 353 16.38 15.00 -26.56
N SER A 354 16.29 14.31 -25.42
CA SER A 354 16.35 12.85 -25.28
C SER A 354 15.05 12.22 -24.74
N GLY A 355 13.99 13.00 -24.51
CA GLY A 355 12.78 12.48 -23.87
C GLY A 355 13.02 12.03 -22.42
N ASN A 356 12.10 11.24 -21.85
CA ASN A 356 12.24 10.72 -20.48
C ASN A 356 13.17 9.49 -20.47
N GLU A 357 14.34 9.66 -19.85
CA GLU A 357 15.38 8.64 -19.77
C GLU A 357 15.77 8.33 -18.32
N LEU A 358 16.59 7.30 -18.11
CA LEU A 358 17.18 7.01 -16.80
C LEU A 358 18.34 7.97 -16.50
N TRP A 359 18.25 8.65 -15.37
CA TRP A 359 19.30 9.52 -14.84
C TRP A 359 19.79 9.02 -13.50
N LYS A 360 21.04 9.39 -13.17
CA LYS A 360 21.61 9.19 -11.85
C LYS A 360 22.25 10.45 -11.32
N THR A 361 22.40 10.49 -9.99
CA THR A 361 23.21 11.52 -9.32
C THR A 361 23.88 10.96 -8.07
N ASP A 362 25.10 11.42 -7.81
CA ASP A 362 25.78 11.33 -6.50
C ASP A 362 25.59 12.62 -5.66
N GLY A 363 24.77 13.55 -6.16
CA GLY A 363 24.56 14.88 -5.60
C GLY A 363 25.48 15.96 -6.16
N THR A 364 26.36 15.68 -7.12
CA THR A 364 27.17 16.71 -7.79
C THR A 364 26.69 16.97 -9.21
N ALA A 365 26.93 18.17 -9.74
CA ALA A 365 26.59 18.48 -11.14
C ALA A 365 27.33 17.56 -12.12
N ALA A 366 28.60 17.27 -11.84
CA ALA A 366 29.43 16.38 -12.65
C ALA A 366 28.97 14.91 -12.58
N GLY A 367 28.52 14.44 -11.41
CA GLY A 367 27.95 13.12 -11.21
C GLY A 367 26.47 13.00 -11.59
N THR A 368 25.84 14.10 -12.04
CA THR A 368 24.45 14.10 -12.52
C THR A 368 24.41 13.93 -14.02
N LEU A 369 24.18 12.68 -14.41
CA LEU A 369 24.35 12.23 -15.77
C LEU A 369 23.13 11.42 -16.18
N MET A 370 22.72 11.60 -17.44
CA MET A 370 21.90 10.60 -18.10
C MET A 370 22.73 9.33 -18.11
N VAL A 371 22.15 8.23 -17.64
CA VAL A 371 22.87 6.97 -17.59
C VAL A 371 23.09 6.47 -19.01
N LYS A 372 22.05 6.58 -19.84
CA LYS A 372 22.05 6.22 -21.25
C LYS A 372 20.85 6.86 -21.95
N ASP A 373 21.05 7.36 -23.17
CA ASP A 373 19.96 7.71 -24.08
C ASP A 373 19.49 6.40 -24.73
N ILE A 374 18.50 5.75 -24.13
CA ILE A 374 18.07 4.42 -24.57
C ILE A 374 17.30 4.53 -25.88
N PHE A 375 16.45 5.54 -26.04
CA PHE A 375 15.74 5.85 -27.29
C PHE A 375 16.28 7.13 -27.92
N PRO A 376 17.28 7.03 -28.83
CA PRO A 376 17.95 8.19 -29.38
C PRO A 376 17.00 9.25 -29.96
N GLY A 377 17.24 10.50 -29.58
CA GLY A 377 16.45 11.66 -30.01
C GLY A 377 15.33 12.00 -29.04
N SER A 378 14.36 12.83 -29.44
CA SER A 378 13.41 13.44 -28.49
C SER A 378 12.31 12.51 -27.96
N ASN A 379 12.42 11.20 -28.16
CA ASN A 379 11.42 10.22 -27.73
C ASN A 379 11.76 9.69 -26.34
N ALA A 380 10.75 9.40 -25.52
CA ALA A 380 10.95 8.82 -24.20
C ALA A 380 11.16 7.29 -24.26
N SER A 381 12.21 6.77 -23.63
CA SER A 381 12.35 5.33 -23.40
C SER A 381 11.45 4.81 -22.27
N MET A 382 11.11 5.67 -21.30
CA MET A 382 10.30 5.31 -20.13
C MET A 382 8.95 6.04 -20.10
N THR A 383 7.85 5.29 -20.06
CA THR A 383 6.48 5.84 -20.01
C THR A 383 6.03 6.15 -18.58
N LEU A 384 5.52 7.36 -18.36
CA LEU A 384 5.01 7.81 -17.06
C LEU A 384 3.48 7.59 -17.01
N PHE A 385 3.01 6.40 -16.65
CA PHE A 385 1.58 6.15 -16.43
C PHE A 385 1.20 6.39 -14.96
N PRO A 386 0.15 7.19 -14.67
CA PRO A 386 -0.21 7.60 -13.32
C PRO A 386 -0.81 6.49 -12.42
N ALA A 387 -1.04 5.27 -12.92
CA ALA A 387 -1.92 4.31 -12.25
C ALA A 387 -1.25 3.08 -11.60
N ASP A 388 0.06 2.84 -11.74
CA ASP A 388 0.60 1.56 -11.28
C ASP A 388 2.04 1.55 -10.77
N GLY A 389 2.18 1.14 -9.50
CA GLY A 389 3.28 0.33 -8.96
C GLY A 389 4.69 0.93 -8.98
N LYS A 390 5.62 0.21 -8.35
CA LYS A 390 7.06 0.52 -8.40
C LYS A 390 7.54 0.39 -9.84
N LYS A 391 7.87 1.51 -10.51
CA LYS A 391 8.38 1.53 -11.89
C LYS A 391 9.83 1.02 -12.03
N MET A 392 10.59 1.09 -10.94
CA MET A 392 11.96 0.62 -10.85
C MET A 392 12.11 -0.22 -9.59
N VAL A 393 12.83 -1.34 -9.71
CA VAL A 393 13.14 -2.22 -8.58
C VAL A 393 14.63 -2.48 -8.49
N VAL A 394 15.12 -2.71 -7.28
CA VAL A 394 16.55 -2.95 -7.02
C VAL A 394 16.73 -4.40 -6.62
N ILE A 395 17.63 -5.11 -7.31
CA ILE A 395 18.04 -6.49 -7.00
C ILE A 395 19.55 -6.55 -7.09
N ASN A 396 20.21 -7.05 -6.04
CA ASN A 396 21.68 -7.22 -5.99
C ASN A 396 22.45 -5.98 -6.50
N ASN A 397 22.09 -4.79 -6.00
CA ASN A 397 22.72 -3.52 -6.36
C ASN A 397 22.61 -3.12 -7.85
N SER A 398 21.69 -3.75 -8.60
CA SER A 398 21.34 -3.37 -9.97
C SER A 398 19.89 -2.88 -10.03
N LEU A 399 19.65 -1.86 -10.83
CA LEU A 399 18.32 -1.32 -11.09
C LEU A 399 17.68 -2.07 -12.25
N TYR A 400 16.43 -2.49 -12.09
CA TYR A 400 15.62 -3.14 -13.13
C TYR A 400 14.38 -2.32 -13.42
N PHE A 401 14.09 -2.14 -14.71
CA PHE A 401 13.01 -1.29 -15.18
C PHE A 401 12.58 -1.66 -16.61
N SER A 402 11.46 -1.11 -17.03
CA SER A 402 10.95 -1.24 -18.39
C SER A 402 11.36 -0.04 -19.23
N ALA A 403 11.97 -0.25 -20.40
CA ALA A 403 12.33 0.82 -21.33
C ALA A 403 12.29 0.35 -22.80
N THR A 404 12.17 1.28 -23.75
CA THR A 404 12.21 1.03 -25.21
C THR A 404 13.35 1.78 -25.86
N ASP A 405 14.03 1.17 -26.84
CA ASP A 405 15.07 1.80 -27.67
C ASP A 405 14.55 2.31 -29.02
N GLY A 406 13.23 2.24 -29.22
CA GLY A 406 12.55 2.60 -30.47
C GLY A 406 12.53 1.48 -31.52
N VAL A 407 13.34 0.43 -31.35
CA VAL A 407 13.44 -0.70 -32.27
C VAL A 407 12.73 -1.93 -31.69
N ASN A 408 13.09 -2.32 -30.47
CA ASN A 408 12.68 -3.54 -29.80
C ASN A 408 11.39 -3.40 -28.96
N GLY A 409 10.80 -2.21 -28.91
CA GLY A 409 9.66 -1.94 -28.01
C GLY A 409 10.06 -1.93 -26.54
N SER A 410 9.08 -1.85 -25.64
CA SER A 410 9.36 -1.84 -24.21
C SER A 410 9.75 -3.23 -23.71
N THR A 411 10.94 -3.34 -23.14
CA THR A 411 11.57 -4.60 -22.70
C THR A 411 12.18 -4.45 -21.30
N LEU A 412 12.73 -5.54 -20.74
CA LEU A 412 13.45 -5.49 -19.47
C LEU A 412 14.87 -4.92 -19.68
N TRP A 413 15.15 -3.84 -18.97
CA TRP A 413 16.48 -3.22 -18.90
C TRP A 413 17.04 -3.36 -17.50
N LYS A 414 18.37 -3.44 -17.44
CA LYS A 414 19.12 -3.31 -16.19
C LYS A 414 20.13 -2.19 -16.27
N SER A 415 20.49 -1.64 -15.12
CA SER A 415 21.55 -0.67 -14.99
C SER A 415 22.33 -0.87 -13.69
N ASP A 416 23.66 -0.83 -13.79
CA ASP A 416 24.58 -0.62 -12.66
C ASP A 416 24.89 0.88 -12.43
N GLY A 417 24.25 1.75 -13.21
CA GLY A 417 24.47 3.18 -13.25
C GLY A 417 25.52 3.66 -14.25
N THR A 418 26.13 2.81 -15.06
CA THR A 418 27.03 3.23 -16.15
C THR A 418 26.37 3.06 -17.52
N ASP A 419 26.78 3.80 -18.54
CA ASP A 419 26.26 3.61 -19.91
C ASP A 419 26.52 2.18 -20.43
N ALA A 420 27.73 1.67 -20.18
CA ALA A 420 28.15 0.33 -20.57
C ALA A 420 27.38 -0.78 -19.82
N GLY A 421 27.13 -0.59 -18.53
CA GLY A 421 26.33 -1.50 -17.70
C GLY A 421 24.82 -1.27 -17.80
N THR A 422 24.39 -0.28 -18.59
CA THR A 422 22.99 -0.05 -18.94
C THR A 422 22.68 -0.70 -20.26
N ALA A 423 22.08 -1.87 -20.15
CA ALA A 423 21.83 -2.72 -21.29
C ALA A 423 20.44 -3.33 -21.16
N MET A 424 19.82 -3.51 -22.32
CA MET A 424 18.71 -4.42 -22.47
C MET A 424 19.17 -5.77 -21.94
N VAL A 425 18.42 -6.34 -20.99
CA VAL A 425 18.77 -7.65 -20.46
C VAL A 425 18.51 -8.69 -21.54
N LYS A 426 17.36 -8.55 -22.23
CA LYS A 426 16.98 -9.38 -23.37
C LYS A 426 15.96 -8.64 -24.23
N SER A 427 16.12 -8.73 -25.56
CA SER A 427 15.03 -8.33 -26.47
C SER A 427 13.96 -9.40 -26.43
N VAL A 428 12.79 -9.04 -25.92
CA VAL A 428 11.64 -9.93 -25.82
C VAL A 428 10.68 -9.66 -26.99
N SER A 429 11.19 -9.33 -28.19
CA SER A 429 10.33 -8.95 -29.33
C SER A 429 10.46 -9.93 -30.49
N ALA A 430 9.31 -10.36 -31.04
CA ALA A 430 9.23 -10.93 -32.39
C ALA A 430 8.40 -10.00 -33.28
N GLY A 431 9.05 -9.42 -34.28
CA GLY A 431 8.40 -8.83 -35.46
C GLY A 431 7.61 -7.54 -35.23
N ALA A 432 7.58 -6.72 -36.28
CA ALA A 432 6.82 -5.48 -36.33
C ALA A 432 5.30 -5.75 -36.29
N SER A 433 4.68 -5.72 -35.11
CA SER A 433 3.24 -5.52 -35.00
C SER A 433 2.91 -4.63 -33.81
N SER A 434 1.87 -3.81 -33.96
CA SER A 434 1.42 -2.70 -33.13
C SER A 434 0.80 -3.10 -31.77
N LEU A 435 1.14 -4.28 -31.24
CA LEU A 435 0.74 -4.75 -29.90
C LEU A 435 1.95 -5.01 -29.00
N LYS A 436 2.98 -4.14 -29.12
CA LYS A 436 4.16 -4.10 -28.25
C LYS A 436 3.75 -3.74 -26.81
N THR A 437 3.23 -4.70 -26.05
CA THR A 437 2.79 -4.46 -24.67
C THR A 437 3.92 -4.70 -23.67
N THR A 438 3.89 -3.85 -22.66
CA THR A 438 4.86 -3.65 -21.60
C THR A 438 5.11 -4.91 -20.77
N PRO A 439 6.29 -5.05 -20.13
CA PRO A 439 6.34 -5.53 -18.77
C PRO A 439 5.24 -4.83 -17.98
N THR A 440 4.12 -5.51 -17.73
CA THR A 440 3.11 -4.95 -16.84
C THR A 440 3.80 -4.76 -15.51
N SER A 441 3.58 -3.60 -14.90
CA SER A 441 4.15 -3.05 -13.65
C SER A 441 4.10 -3.96 -12.42
N SER A 442 3.64 -5.20 -12.58
CA SER A 442 3.78 -6.31 -11.65
C SER A 442 5.17 -6.94 -11.77
N PHE A 443 6.17 -6.31 -11.16
CA PHE A 443 7.40 -7.01 -10.80
C PHE A 443 7.17 -7.82 -9.53
N ALA A 444 7.54 -9.10 -9.55
CA ALA A 444 7.62 -9.94 -8.37
C ALA A 444 9.09 -10.34 -8.14
N ILE A 445 9.51 -10.31 -6.88
CA ILE A 445 10.87 -10.68 -6.49
C ILE A 445 10.75 -11.85 -5.50
N ALA A 446 11.23 -13.02 -5.92
CA ALA A 446 11.34 -14.19 -5.05
C ALA A 446 12.83 -14.57 -4.94
N GLY A 447 13.36 -14.51 -3.72
CA GLY A 447 14.81 -14.58 -3.50
C GLY A 447 15.55 -13.47 -4.26
N ASN A 448 16.44 -13.88 -5.17
CA ASN A 448 17.24 -12.98 -6.01
C ASN A 448 16.81 -13.00 -7.50
N THR A 449 15.63 -13.55 -7.80
CA THR A 449 15.13 -13.68 -9.17
C THR A 449 13.98 -12.70 -9.40
N LEU A 450 14.06 -11.97 -10.51
CA LEU A 450 12.99 -11.10 -10.98
C LEU A 450 12.01 -11.90 -11.82
N TYR A 451 10.72 -11.78 -11.50
CA TYR A 451 9.61 -12.33 -12.27
C TYR A 451 8.77 -11.18 -12.84
N PHE A 452 8.40 -11.32 -14.11
CA PHE A 452 7.66 -10.32 -14.85
C PHE A 452 6.90 -10.96 -16.01
N VAL A 453 5.92 -10.24 -16.54
CA VAL A 453 5.13 -10.69 -17.69
C VAL A 453 5.62 -9.99 -18.94
N ALA A 454 5.90 -10.72 -20.02
CA ALA A 454 6.33 -10.12 -21.28
C ALA A 454 5.82 -10.90 -22.50
N ASN A 455 5.79 -10.26 -23.66
CA ASN A 455 5.25 -10.83 -24.90
C ASN A 455 6.26 -10.78 -26.04
N ASP A 456 6.71 -11.96 -26.49
CA ASP A 456 7.66 -12.12 -27.59
C ASP A 456 7.01 -12.55 -28.91
N GLY A 457 5.75 -12.16 -29.12
CA GLY A 457 4.95 -12.54 -30.28
C GLY A 457 4.17 -13.84 -30.10
N ARG A 458 4.40 -14.58 -29.00
CA ARG A 458 3.64 -15.77 -28.63
C ARG A 458 2.55 -15.51 -27.58
N GLY A 459 2.34 -14.26 -27.15
CA GLY A 459 1.41 -13.91 -26.08
C GLY A 459 2.12 -13.42 -24.82
N ARG A 460 1.37 -12.94 -23.82
CA ARG A 460 1.91 -12.44 -22.55
C ARG A 460 2.21 -13.61 -21.61
N GLU A 461 3.47 -13.99 -21.52
CA GLU A 461 3.92 -15.14 -20.74
C GLU A 461 4.71 -14.72 -19.49
N LEU A 462 4.94 -15.67 -18.58
CA LEU A 462 5.79 -15.44 -17.40
C LEU A 462 7.26 -15.63 -17.75
N TRP A 463 8.04 -14.61 -17.43
CA TRP A 463 9.49 -14.60 -17.61
C TRP A 463 10.17 -14.50 -16.25
N LYS A 464 11.36 -15.07 -16.19
CA LYS A 464 12.31 -14.80 -15.11
C LYS A 464 13.55 -14.11 -15.64
N SER A 465 14.26 -13.41 -14.76
CA SER A 465 15.59 -12.88 -15.02
C SER A 465 16.45 -12.94 -13.78
N ASP A 466 17.71 -13.36 -13.96
CA ASP A 466 18.82 -13.15 -13.02
C ASP A 466 19.66 -11.91 -13.37
N GLY A 467 19.22 -11.15 -14.37
CA GLY A 467 19.94 -10.01 -14.94
C GLY A 467 20.87 -10.33 -16.10
N THR A 468 20.94 -11.56 -16.60
CA THR A 468 21.72 -11.90 -17.80
C THR A 468 20.79 -12.24 -18.97
N ASP A 469 21.24 -12.08 -20.23
CA ASP A 469 20.45 -12.48 -21.40
C ASP A 469 20.12 -13.99 -21.41
N VAL A 470 21.11 -14.81 -21.03
CA VAL A 470 20.98 -16.28 -20.93
C VAL A 470 20.02 -16.67 -19.81
N GLY A 471 20.10 -16.02 -18.64
CA GLY A 471 19.22 -16.26 -17.51
C GLY A 471 17.86 -15.55 -17.60
N THR A 472 17.66 -14.73 -18.63
CA THR A 472 16.37 -14.12 -18.94
C THR A 472 15.63 -15.00 -19.92
N ILE A 473 14.68 -15.78 -19.41
CA ILE A 473 13.99 -16.78 -20.22
C ILE A 473 12.51 -16.75 -19.91
N MET A 474 11.73 -16.99 -20.97
CA MET A 474 10.34 -17.42 -20.82
C MET A 474 10.42 -18.74 -20.06
N LEU A 475 9.73 -18.81 -18.93
CA LEU A 475 9.72 -20.04 -18.15
C LEU A 475 9.01 -21.15 -18.90
N LYS A 476 7.91 -20.79 -19.57
CA LYS A 476 7.11 -21.70 -20.39
C LYS A 476 6.24 -20.88 -21.34
N ASP A 477 6.12 -21.33 -22.57
CA ASP A 477 5.06 -20.89 -23.48
C ASP A 477 3.80 -21.66 -23.06
N ILE A 478 3.00 -21.05 -22.20
CA ILE A 478 1.90 -21.76 -21.53
C ILE A 478 0.80 -22.09 -22.55
N ASN A 479 0.48 -21.15 -23.46
CA ASN A 479 -0.50 -21.34 -24.54
C ASN A 479 0.12 -21.07 -25.92
N PRO A 480 0.74 -22.08 -26.55
CA PRO A 480 1.36 -21.91 -27.85
C PRO A 480 0.35 -21.57 -28.95
N GLY A 481 0.35 -20.33 -29.46
CA GLY A 481 -0.50 -19.91 -30.59
C GLY A 481 -0.61 -18.39 -30.77
N ALA A 482 -0.99 -17.92 -31.96
CA ALA A 482 -1.07 -16.49 -32.30
C ALA A 482 -2.31 -15.76 -31.75
N ALA A 483 -2.63 -15.93 -30.46
CA ALA A 483 -3.75 -15.25 -29.81
C ALA A 483 -3.24 -14.15 -28.84
N PRO A 484 -2.99 -12.91 -29.31
CA PRO A 484 -2.45 -11.83 -28.49
C PRO A 484 -3.42 -11.32 -27.40
N SER A 485 -4.66 -11.81 -27.32
CA SER A 485 -5.72 -11.25 -26.49
C SER A 485 -6.16 -12.11 -25.28
N LEU A 486 -5.57 -13.29 -25.03
CA LEU A 486 -6.12 -14.23 -24.03
C LEU A 486 -5.12 -14.83 -23.02
N SER A 487 -3.80 -14.78 -23.25
CA SER A 487 -2.84 -15.14 -22.18
C SER A 487 -2.75 -13.99 -21.17
N VAL A 488 -3.37 -14.16 -20.00
CA VAL A 488 -3.44 -13.15 -18.93
C VAL A 488 -2.67 -13.66 -17.72
N VAL A 489 -1.35 -13.84 -17.89
CA VAL A 489 -0.49 -13.97 -16.71
C VAL A 489 -0.73 -12.74 -15.84
N SER A 490 -1.30 -12.98 -14.66
CA SER A 490 -1.75 -11.94 -13.75
C SER A 490 -1.67 -12.41 -12.31
N GLY A 491 -1.79 -11.45 -11.39
CA GLY A 491 -1.82 -11.74 -9.97
C GLY A 491 -0.50 -12.30 -9.42
N LEU A 492 0.67 -11.90 -9.96
CA LEU A 492 1.96 -12.41 -9.46
C LEU A 492 2.07 -12.25 -7.94
N THR A 493 2.05 -13.38 -7.23
CA THR A 493 2.02 -13.44 -5.77
C THR A 493 3.17 -14.30 -5.28
N VAL A 494 4.05 -13.72 -4.46
CA VAL A 494 5.21 -14.42 -3.92
C VAL A 494 4.81 -15.13 -2.63
N MET A 495 5.05 -16.44 -2.54
CA MET A 495 4.89 -17.26 -1.33
C MET A 495 6.17 -18.05 -1.08
N GLY A 496 6.94 -17.63 -0.08
CA GLY A 496 8.29 -18.16 0.14
C GLY A 496 9.21 -17.84 -1.05
N ASN A 497 9.73 -18.88 -1.71
CA ASN A 497 10.58 -18.76 -2.89
C ASN A 497 9.84 -19.05 -4.22
N GLU A 498 8.56 -19.37 -4.16
CA GLU A 498 7.74 -19.65 -5.35
C GLU A 498 6.90 -18.42 -5.73
N VAL A 499 6.55 -18.35 -7.01
CA VAL A 499 5.61 -17.34 -7.53
C VAL A 499 4.36 -18.03 -8.04
N PHE A 500 3.22 -17.59 -7.52
CA PHE A 500 1.88 -18.02 -7.93
C PHE A 500 1.25 -16.98 -8.83
N PHE A 501 0.50 -17.45 -9.82
CA PHE A 501 -0.10 -16.62 -10.85
C PHE A 501 -1.26 -17.34 -11.52
N VAL A 502 -2.10 -16.59 -12.22
CA VAL A 502 -3.19 -17.12 -13.02
C VAL A 502 -2.74 -17.16 -14.48
N ALA A 503 -2.94 -18.27 -15.18
CA ALA A 503 -2.60 -18.41 -16.60
C ALA A 503 -3.49 -19.43 -17.33
N ASP A 504 -3.56 -19.31 -18.65
CA ASP A 504 -4.33 -20.18 -19.54
C ASP A 504 -3.39 -20.88 -20.52
N ASN A 505 -3.52 -22.21 -20.69
CA ASN A 505 -2.73 -23.01 -21.62
C ASN A 505 -3.44 -23.32 -22.96
N GLY A 506 -4.59 -22.70 -23.21
CA GLY A 506 -5.42 -22.86 -24.40
C GLY A 506 -6.33 -24.07 -24.38
N SER A 507 -6.14 -25.01 -23.45
CA SER A 507 -6.97 -26.21 -23.29
C SER A 507 -7.73 -26.25 -21.96
N ASN A 508 -7.25 -25.51 -20.96
CA ASN A 508 -7.71 -25.55 -19.58
C ASN A 508 -8.26 -24.22 -19.05
N GLY A 509 -8.38 -23.19 -19.91
CA GLY A 509 -8.72 -21.83 -19.48
C GLY A 509 -7.80 -21.28 -18.39
N GLN A 510 -8.20 -20.18 -17.75
CA GLN A 510 -7.39 -19.50 -16.72
C GLN A 510 -7.44 -20.24 -15.39
N GLU A 511 -6.30 -20.80 -14.98
CA GLU A 511 -6.15 -21.69 -13.82
C GLU A 511 -5.05 -21.21 -12.86
N LEU A 512 -4.89 -21.88 -11.71
CA LEU A 512 -3.79 -21.60 -10.78
C LEU A 512 -2.49 -22.25 -11.28
N TRP A 513 -1.47 -21.43 -11.45
CA TRP A 513 -0.12 -21.85 -11.80
C TRP A 513 0.89 -21.43 -10.75
N LYS A 514 2.01 -22.15 -10.73
CA LYS A 514 3.17 -21.77 -9.94
C LYS A 514 4.45 -21.92 -10.74
N THR A 515 5.50 -21.29 -10.21
CA THR A 515 6.87 -21.52 -10.63
C THR A 515 7.83 -21.45 -9.43
N ASP A 516 8.80 -22.35 -9.41
CA ASP A 516 10.00 -22.29 -8.57
C ASP A 516 11.17 -21.57 -9.28
N GLY A 517 10.91 -21.05 -10.49
CA GLY A 517 11.90 -20.45 -11.37
C GLY A 517 12.47 -21.41 -12.41
N ALA A 518 12.09 -22.69 -12.47
CA ALA A 518 12.46 -23.60 -13.56
C ALA A 518 11.31 -23.80 -14.56
N ALA A 519 11.63 -24.08 -15.83
CA ALA A 519 10.62 -24.42 -16.84
C ALA A 519 9.83 -25.68 -16.46
N SER A 520 10.51 -26.70 -15.93
CA SER A 520 9.90 -27.93 -15.43
C SER A 520 9.09 -27.72 -14.14
N GLY A 521 9.44 -26.72 -13.33
CA GLY A 521 8.69 -26.31 -12.15
C GLY A 521 7.61 -25.27 -12.45
N THR A 522 7.48 -24.84 -13.71
CA THR A 522 6.42 -23.95 -14.18
C THR A 522 5.25 -24.80 -14.65
N VAL A 523 4.35 -25.05 -13.72
CA VAL A 523 3.29 -26.03 -13.87
C VAL A 523 1.98 -25.45 -13.38
N MET A 524 0.90 -25.89 -14.02
CA MET A 524 -0.43 -25.74 -13.49
C MET A 524 -0.46 -26.50 -12.17
N VAL A 525 -0.80 -25.82 -11.08
CA VAL A 525 -0.89 -26.47 -9.78
C VAL A 525 -2.08 -27.42 -9.78
N LYS A 526 -3.18 -27.01 -10.44
CA LYS A 526 -4.37 -27.81 -10.65
C LYS A 526 -5.22 -27.22 -11.76
N ASP A 527 -5.80 -28.09 -12.59
CA ASP A 527 -6.93 -27.78 -13.47
C ASP A 527 -8.18 -27.74 -12.58
N ILE A 528 -8.50 -26.57 -12.04
CA ILE A 528 -9.61 -26.42 -11.11
C ILE A 528 -10.91 -26.54 -11.89
N ASN A 529 -11.10 -25.74 -12.94
CA ASN A 529 -12.25 -25.87 -13.84
C ASN A 529 -11.96 -26.85 -14.99
N THR A 530 -12.29 -28.12 -14.80
CA THR A 530 -11.82 -29.19 -15.68
C THR A 530 -12.13 -28.97 -17.17
N GLY A 531 -11.14 -29.22 -18.04
CA GLY A 531 -11.27 -28.97 -19.47
C GLY A 531 -11.20 -27.48 -19.77
N ALA A 532 -11.83 -26.99 -20.85
CA ALA A 532 -11.63 -25.61 -21.33
C ALA A 532 -12.28 -24.49 -20.48
N GLY A 533 -12.75 -24.80 -19.26
CA GLY A 533 -13.34 -23.82 -18.33
C GLY A 533 -12.26 -22.93 -17.68
N SER A 534 -12.64 -21.85 -17.00
CA SER A 534 -11.67 -21.02 -16.25
C SER A 534 -12.05 -20.93 -14.78
N SER A 535 -11.07 -21.05 -13.90
CA SER A 535 -11.21 -20.88 -12.44
C SER A 535 -11.59 -19.47 -11.99
N SER A 536 -11.36 -18.46 -12.83
CA SER A 536 -11.74 -17.05 -12.56
C SER A 536 -11.13 -16.47 -11.27
N ILE A 537 -9.91 -16.89 -10.90
CA ILE A 537 -9.16 -16.34 -9.75
C ILE A 537 -8.84 -14.85 -9.99
N ILE A 538 -9.29 -13.97 -9.09
CA ILE A 538 -9.06 -12.52 -9.20
C ILE A 538 -7.95 -12.04 -8.24
N SER A 539 -7.90 -12.62 -7.05
CA SER A 539 -6.95 -12.22 -6.00
C SER A 539 -6.47 -13.42 -5.21
N MET A 540 -5.22 -13.36 -4.77
CA MET A 540 -4.60 -14.39 -3.95
C MET A 540 -4.00 -13.74 -2.71
N ASN A 541 -4.14 -14.41 -1.58
CA ASN A 541 -3.65 -13.92 -0.29
C ASN A 541 -2.77 -14.98 0.35
N VAL A 542 -1.58 -14.57 0.79
CA VAL A 542 -0.64 -15.46 1.48
C VAL A 542 -0.84 -15.33 2.97
N VAL A 543 -1.12 -16.46 3.62
CA VAL A 543 -1.25 -16.56 5.08
C VAL A 543 -0.29 -17.66 5.55
N GLY A 544 0.81 -17.26 6.21
CA GLY A 544 1.88 -18.19 6.53
C GLY A 544 2.48 -18.79 5.25
N ASN A 545 2.41 -20.12 5.11
CA ASN A 545 2.86 -20.87 3.94
C ASN A 545 1.71 -21.40 3.08
N THR A 546 0.53 -20.78 3.16
CA THR A 546 -0.65 -21.21 2.42
C THR A 546 -1.22 -20.05 1.62
N LEU A 547 -1.53 -20.33 0.36
CA LEU A 547 -2.22 -19.42 -0.55
C LEU A 547 -3.72 -19.65 -0.45
N PHE A 548 -4.48 -18.58 -0.24
CA PHE A 548 -5.95 -18.61 -0.22
C PHE A 548 -6.53 -17.73 -1.32
N PHE A 549 -7.56 -18.24 -2.00
CA PHE A 549 -8.19 -17.59 -3.13
C PHE A 549 -9.59 -18.15 -3.40
N ASP A 550 -10.38 -17.39 -4.16
CA ASP A 550 -11.67 -17.80 -4.71
C ASP A 550 -11.46 -18.43 -6.09
N ALA A 551 -12.07 -19.58 -6.37
CA ALA A 551 -11.97 -20.24 -7.68
C ALA A 551 -13.19 -21.10 -8.02
N ASN A 552 -13.49 -21.19 -9.32
CA ASN A 552 -14.60 -21.97 -9.87
C ASN A 552 -14.13 -23.28 -10.51
N ASP A 553 -14.65 -24.43 -10.07
CA ASP A 553 -14.29 -25.74 -10.65
C ASP A 553 -15.25 -26.27 -11.72
N GLY A 554 -16.23 -25.46 -12.12
CA GLY A 554 -17.27 -25.84 -13.09
C GLY A 554 -18.39 -26.69 -12.53
N VAL A 555 -18.29 -27.15 -11.28
CA VAL A 555 -19.29 -27.99 -10.60
C VAL A 555 -19.89 -27.27 -9.39
N ASN A 556 -19.02 -26.76 -8.53
CA ASN A 556 -19.30 -26.11 -7.25
C ASN A 556 -19.29 -24.58 -7.36
N GLY A 557 -19.08 -24.05 -8.58
CA GLY A 557 -18.99 -22.61 -8.80
C GLY A 557 -17.84 -21.96 -8.01
N SER A 558 -17.88 -20.64 -7.80
CA SER A 558 -16.74 -19.87 -7.22
C SER A 558 -16.68 -20.00 -5.70
N GLU A 559 -15.72 -20.77 -5.19
CA GLU A 559 -15.66 -21.23 -3.80
C GLU A 559 -14.30 -20.95 -3.13
N LEU A 560 -14.14 -21.29 -1.84
CA LEU A 560 -12.85 -21.14 -1.15
C LEU A 560 -11.90 -22.28 -1.53
N TRP A 561 -10.72 -21.88 -2.00
CA TRP A 561 -9.61 -22.79 -2.30
C TRP A 561 -8.37 -22.43 -1.49
N LYS A 562 -7.54 -23.45 -1.26
CA LYS A 562 -6.19 -23.28 -0.73
C LYS A 562 -5.17 -24.05 -1.53
N SER A 563 -3.93 -23.55 -1.50
CA SER A 563 -2.78 -24.23 -2.07
C SER A 563 -1.55 -24.08 -1.18
N ASP A 564 -0.86 -25.20 -0.93
CA ASP A 564 0.53 -25.26 -0.48
C ASP A 564 1.53 -25.28 -1.66
N GLY A 565 1.04 -25.17 -2.90
CA GLY A 565 1.81 -25.32 -4.12
C GLY A 565 1.82 -26.72 -4.73
N THR A 566 1.15 -27.71 -4.15
CA THR A 566 1.03 -29.06 -4.72
C THR A 566 -0.36 -29.31 -5.30
N THR A 567 -0.56 -30.35 -6.10
CA THR A 567 -1.91 -30.80 -6.47
C THR A 567 -2.70 -31.28 -5.24
N ALA A 568 -1.99 -31.87 -4.26
CA ALA A 568 -2.58 -32.57 -3.12
C ALA A 568 -3.23 -31.65 -2.06
N GLY A 569 -2.75 -30.42 -1.87
CA GLY A 569 -3.40 -29.55 -0.89
C GLY A 569 -2.57 -28.40 -0.39
#